data_AF-A0A6A0QYB2-F1
#
_entry.id   AF-A0A6A0QYB2-F1
#
_cell.length_a   1.000
_cell.length_b   1.000
_cell.length_c   1.000
_cell.angle_alpha   90.00
_cell.angle_beta   90.00
_cell.angle_gamma   90.00
#
_symmetry.space_group_name_H-M   'P 1'
#
loop_
_entity.id
_entity.type
_entity.pdbx_description
1 polymer ?
#
loop_
_entity_poly.entity_id
_entity_poly.type
_entity_poly.pdbx_seq_one_letter_code
_entity_poly.pdbx_strand_id
1 'polypeptide(L)'
;MRKVVLLLSSIALLTAACVAGGENIVAVQPQGSVTTLPPIATTTPEPGTGSTTPTSPAETTTTTIPERPTGVVTPETVFQPWGSVNGLTMFRGNPTRTFYGTGPISDTPPTQQWRFPDKAMSGLSPVGNEEKWWSGTGWTGQPLVHERDDGITEVIFGAYDKKIHFVDAASGERLRPDYDMGDIIKGTPTLDPDGYPLLYTGSRDPRFRILALDGDEVHEVWSLHAKSVEGMWNDDWDSNPVVVDDMLYVGGENSWWFAIKLNRGYDDDGMVTVAPEVVFQMPAWTDELYDLLGRQHSVENSTAVFDQKAYFATSGGRVVGVDLSDIENGNAEVFFDFWMGDDVDSTIVIDKEGYIYVVAHADHEKTNNTAARRVRDVGQLVKLDTSIPSDSLTNVDPIVWKLDIPAARGQDTGAWAT
;
A
#
# COMPACT_ATOMS: atom_id res chain seq x y z
N MET A 1 -51.43 -39.68 -43.80
CA MET A 1 -50.05 -39.56 -43.29
C MET A 1 -49.83 -38.13 -42.79
N ARG A 2 -49.79 -37.96 -41.46
CA ARG A 2 -48.92 -37.02 -40.71
C ARG A 2 -49.34 -37.15 -39.24
N LYS A 3 -48.69 -38.10 -38.57
CA LYS A 3 -48.59 -38.14 -37.11
C LYS A 3 -47.44 -37.21 -36.72
N VAL A 4 -47.37 -36.95 -35.41
CA VAL A 4 -46.19 -36.54 -34.61
C VAL A 4 -46.13 -35.04 -34.32
N VAL A 5 -45.97 -34.56 -33.08
CA VAL A 5 -46.08 -35.07 -31.69
C VAL A 5 -46.08 -33.77 -30.86
N LEU A 6 -46.93 -33.67 -29.83
CA LEU A 6 -46.76 -32.69 -28.75
C LEU A 6 -45.59 -33.16 -27.87
N LEU A 7 -44.55 -32.34 -27.72
CA LEU A 7 -43.56 -32.54 -26.66
C LEU A 7 -43.69 -31.41 -25.64
N LEU A 8 -44.28 -31.74 -24.49
CA LEU A 8 -44.06 -31.00 -23.26
C LEU A 8 -42.58 -31.16 -22.88
N SER A 9 -41.90 -30.05 -22.62
CA SER A 9 -40.59 -30.05 -21.97
C SER A 9 -40.69 -29.19 -20.72
N SER A 10 -40.91 -29.88 -19.61
CA SER A 10 -40.74 -29.42 -18.25
C SER A 10 -39.29 -28.98 -18.01
N ILE A 11 -39.07 -27.70 -17.70
CA ILE A 11 -37.81 -27.20 -17.16
C ILE A 11 -37.93 -27.22 -15.63
N ALA A 12 -37.12 -28.08 -15.03
CA ALA A 12 -36.95 -28.19 -13.59
C ALA A 12 -36.22 -26.96 -13.04
N LEU A 13 -36.79 -26.34 -12.02
CA LEU A 13 -36.03 -25.48 -11.10
C LEU A 13 -35.09 -26.39 -10.31
N LEU A 14 -33.77 -26.28 -10.55
CA LEU A 14 -32.76 -26.69 -9.58
C LEU A 14 -32.37 -25.47 -8.76
N THR A 15 -32.85 -25.43 -7.53
CA THR A 15 -32.22 -24.69 -6.44
C THR A 15 -30.92 -25.41 -6.07
N ALA A 16 -29.78 -24.86 -6.46
CA ALA A 16 -28.47 -25.27 -5.95
C ALA A 16 -27.98 -24.20 -4.99
N ALA A 17 -28.11 -24.49 -3.70
CA ALA A 17 -27.30 -23.86 -2.67
C ALA A 17 -25.85 -24.37 -2.86
N CYS A 18 -24.92 -23.48 -3.19
CA CYS A 18 -23.51 -23.81 -3.20
C CYS A 18 -22.87 -23.24 -1.93
N VAL A 19 -22.53 -24.17 -1.07
CA VAL A 19 -21.70 -24.04 0.12
C VAL A 19 -20.32 -23.50 -0.28
N ALA A 20 -19.82 -22.52 0.46
CA ALA A 20 -18.47 -22.00 0.36
C ALA A 20 -17.45 -23.15 0.50
N GLY A 21 -16.69 -23.39 -0.56
CA GLY A 21 -15.60 -24.36 -0.57
C GLY A 21 -14.33 -23.73 -0.03
N GLY A 22 -13.91 -24.14 1.16
CA GLY A 22 -12.63 -23.79 1.79
C GLY A 22 -11.45 -24.55 1.18
N GLU A 23 -11.18 -24.34 -0.10
CA GLU A 23 -9.99 -24.88 -0.78
C GLU A 23 -9.25 -23.75 -1.50
N ASN A 24 -8.48 -22.93 -0.77
CA ASN A 24 -7.37 -22.12 -1.30
C ASN A 24 -6.34 -21.72 -0.23
N ILE A 25 -6.32 -22.39 0.93
CA ILE A 25 -5.31 -22.20 1.97
C ILE A 25 -4.28 -23.32 1.83
N VAL A 26 -3.08 -23.01 1.35
CA VAL A 26 -1.96 -23.95 1.33
C VAL A 26 -1.16 -23.76 2.62
N ALA A 27 -1.38 -24.63 3.60
CA ALA A 27 -0.49 -24.74 4.76
C ALA A 27 0.78 -25.49 4.34
N VAL A 28 1.94 -24.83 4.43
CA VAL A 28 3.25 -25.44 4.15
C VAL A 28 3.76 -26.12 5.42
N GLN A 29 4.00 -27.43 5.37
CA GLN A 29 4.69 -28.17 6.44
C GLN A 29 6.21 -28.00 6.34
N PRO A 30 6.95 -27.90 7.46
CA PRO A 30 8.41 -27.77 7.44
C PRO A 30 9.08 -29.15 7.54
N GLN A 31 9.79 -29.58 6.50
CA GLN A 31 10.81 -30.64 6.61
C GLN A 31 11.97 -30.40 5.64
N GLY A 32 13.21 -30.27 6.17
CA GLY A 32 14.40 -30.39 5.34
C GLY A 32 15.75 -29.89 5.88
N SER A 33 16.27 -30.52 6.94
CA SER A 33 17.70 -30.74 7.25
C SER A 33 18.71 -29.57 7.23
N VAL A 34 19.10 -29.12 8.43
CA VAL A 34 20.24 -28.24 8.72
C VAL A 34 21.55 -29.03 8.71
N THR A 35 22.58 -28.53 8.02
CA THR A 35 23.97 -29.02 8.14
C THR A 35 24.75 -28.09 9.07
N THR A 36 25.18 -28.60 10.21
CA THR A 36 25.95 -27.88 11.24
C THR A 36 27.39 -27.60 10.79
N LEU A 37 27.83 -26.33 10.87
CA LEU A 37 29.24 -25.94 10.83
C LEU A 37 29.82 -25.80 12.26
N PRO A 38 31.12 -26.07 12.46
CA PRO A 38 31.76 -26.11 13.78
C PRO A 38 32.01 -24.71 14.37
N PRO A 39 32.12 -24.58 15.71
CA PRO A 39 32.25 -23.30 16.39
C PRO A 39 33.64 -22.69 16.18
N ILE A 40 33.68 -21.37 15.94
CA ILE A 40 34.92 -20.58 15.90
C ILE A 40 35.31 -20.17 17.32
N ALA A 41 36.57 -20.44 17.67
CA ALA A 41 37.17 -20.14 18.95
C ALA A 41 37.40 -18.63 19.16
N THR A 42 36.93 -18.11 20.29
CA THR A 42 37.17 -16.74 20.76
C THR A 42 38.56 -16.64 21.39
N THR A 43 39.38 -15.67 20.95
CA THR A 43 40.60 -15.25 21.66
C THR A 43 40.33 -13.98 22.45
N THR A 44 40.59 -14.04 23.76
CA THR A 44 40.51 -12.93 24.72
C THR A 44 41.80 -12.10 24.70
N PRO A 45 41.72 -10.75 24.69
CA PRO A 45 42.79 -9.90 25.18
C PRO A 45 42.52 -9.38 26.61
N GLU A 46 43.59 -9.31 27.41
CA GLU A 46 43.67 -8.79 28.79
C GLU A 46 43.38 -7.27 28.90
N PRO A 47 43.10 -6.77 30.13
CA PRO A 47 42.43 -5.49 30.36
C PRO A 47 43.38 -4.28 30.30
N GLY A 48 43.04 -3.32 29.44
CA GLY A 48 43.59 -1.97 29.40
C GLY A 48 42.80 -1.00 30.29
N THR A 49 43.53 -0.17 31.00
CA THR A 49 43.14 0.78 32.04
C THR A 49 42.06 1.80 31.66
N GLY A 50 41.21 2.10 32.64
CA GLY A 50 40.00 2.91 32.56
C GLY A 50 40.14 4.32 31.97
N SER A 51 39.17 4.64 31.12
CA SER A 51 38.69 6.01 30.86
C SER A 51 37.18 5.98 31.09
N THR A 52 36.72 6.61 32.17
CA THR A 52 35.30 6.75 32.49
C THR A 52 34.68 7.82 31.61
N THR A 53 34.14 7.43 30.46
CA THR A 53 33.16 8.23 29.72
C THR A 53 31.80 8.03 30.37
N PRO A 54 31.02 9.07 30.68
CA PRO A 54 29.68 8.89 31.22
C PRO A 54 28.81 8.23 30.14
N THR A 55 28.43 6.98 30.35
CA THR A 55 27.41 6.30 29.54
C THR A 55 26.08 6.97 29.84
N SER A 56 25.61 7.78 28.90
CA SER A 56 24.22 8.24 28.90
C SER A 56 23.32 7.01 28.82
N PRO A 57 22.22 6.91 29.58
CA PRO A 57 21.22 5.87 29.36
C PRO A 57 20.78 5.94 27.89
N ALA A 58 20.65 4.80 27.24
CA ALA A 58 19.92 4.73 25.98
C ALA A 58 18.49 5.21 26.27
N GLU A 59 18.14 6.41 25.79
CA GLU A 59 16.75 6.83 25.75
C GLU A 59 16.04 5.88 24.78
N THR A 60 15.16 5.03 25.32
CA THR A 60 14.23 4.26 24.49
C THR A 60 13.28 5.28 23.85
N THR A 61 13.55 5.64 22.60
CA THR A 61 12.76 6.57 21.81
C THR A 61 11.51 5.85 21.29
N THR A 62 10.54 5.60 22.15
CA THR A 62 9.19 5.19 21.71
C THR A 62 8.46 6.38 21.09
N THR A 63 7.81 6.16 19.93
CA THR A 63 6.87 7.11 19.37
C THR A 63 5.71 7.31 20.35
N THR A 64 5.48 8.55 20.80
CA THR A 64 4.26 8.88 21.56
C THR A 64 3.19 9.37 20.60
N ILE A 65 2.27 8.49 20.21
CA ILE A 65 1.06 8.88 19.46
C ILE A 65 0.12 9.66 20.40
N PRO A 66 -0.60 10.69 19.91
CA PRO A 66 -1.76 11.21 20.62
C PRO A 66 -2.74 10.10 21.02
N GLU A 67 -3.31 10.19 22.23
CA GLU A 67 -4.37 9.28 22.66
C GLU A 67 -5.56 9.34 21.69
N ARG A 68 -6.00 8.18 21.20
CA ARG A 68 -7.09 8.05 20.23
C ARG A 68 -7.94 6.80 20.51
N PRO A 69 -9.23 6.80 20.14
CA PRO A 69 -10.00 5.57 20.11
C PRO A 69 -9.44 4.57 19.09
N THR A 70 -9.60 3.27 19.36
CA THR A 70 -9.32 2.20 18.39
C THR A 70 -10.14 2.40 17.12
N GLY A 71 -9.53 2.17 15.96
CA GLY A 71 -10.11 2.33 14.63
C GLY A 71 -10.18 3.78 14.14
N VAL A 72 -9.88 4.77 14.98
CA VAL A 72 -10.06 6.20 14.67
C VAL A 72 -8.72 6.88 14.41
N VAL A 73 -8.57 7.53 13.26
CA VAL A 73 -7.42 8.39 12.92
C VAL A 73 -7.77 9.85 13.20
N THR A 74 -7.34 10.41 14.33
CA THR A 74 -7.80 11.73 14.77
C THR A 74 -7.01 12.89 14.13
N PRO A 75 -7.56 14.12 14.08
CA PRO A 75 -6.86 15.31 13.57
C PRO A 75 -5.48 15.56 14.18
N GLU A 76 -5.28 15.18 15.45
CA GLU A 76 -4.03 15.35 16.18
C GLU A 76 -2.89 14.52 15.60
N THR A 77 -3.22 13.45 14.85
CA THR A 77 -2.25 12.53 14.22
C THR A 77 -1.75 13.03 12.85
N VAL A 78 -2.38 14.06 12.27
CA VAL A 78 -1.91 14.68 11.02
C VAL A 78 -0.55 15.33 11.25
N PHE A 79 0.41 15.06 10.35
CA PHE A 79 1.83 15.40 10.46
C PHE A 79 2.55 14.76 11.67
N GLN A 80 1.94 13.79 12.37
CA GLN A 80 2.57 13.05 13.45
C GLN A 80 2.94 11.63 13.00
N PRO A 81 3.96 11.00 13.63
CA PRO A 81 4.25 9.60 13.43
C PRO A 81 3.07 8.72 13.87
N TRP A 82 3.06 7.46 13.40
CA TRP A 82 1.99 6.50 13.64
C TRP A 82 2.52 5.18 14.15
N GLY A 83 1.84 4.61 15.16
CA GLY A 83 2.23 3.36 15.79
C GLY A 83 3.22 3.53 16.95
N SER A 84 3.65 2.40 17.51
CA SER A 84 4.66 2.31 18.56
C SER A 84 6.08 2.33 17.99
N VAL A 85 6.25 1.94 16.73
CA VAL A 85 7.54 1.92 16.03
C VAL A 85 8.04 3.35 15.78
N ASN A 86 9.31 3.60 16.09
CA ASN A 86 9.95 4.88 15.81
C ASN A 86 10.45 4.94 14.38
N GLY A 87 9.73 5.63 13.50
CA GLY A 87 10.16 5.83 12.13
C GLY A 87 9.06 6.13 11.12
N LEU A 88 9.42 6.03 9.85
CA LEU A 88 8.53 6.02 8.69
C LEU A 88 8.21 4.56 8.34
N THR A 89 7.07 4.07 8.83
CA THR A 89 6.65 2.65 8.69
C THR A 89 5.78 2.38 7.46
N MET A 90 5.28 3.43 6.80
CA MET A 90 4.47 3.36 5.57
C MET A 90 4.75 4.58 4.69
N PHE A 91 4.17 4.63 3.49
CA PHE A 91 4.30 5.81 2.63
C PHE A 91 3.77 7.06 3.35
N ARG A 92 4.60 8.11 3.44
CA ARG A 92 4.36 9.31 4.24
C ARG A 92 3.96 9.03 5.70
N GLY A 93 4.45 7.92 6.25
CA GLY A 93 4.62 7.65 7.68
C GLY A 93 3.38 7.55 8.58
N ASN A 94 2.19 7.88 8.08
CA ASN A 94 0.95 7.79 8.84
C ASN A 94 -0.27 7.56 7.91
N PRO A 95 -1.45 7.20 8.46
CA PRO A 95 -2.63 6.89 7.65
C PRO A 95 -3.15 8.07 6.82
N THR A 96 -2.92 9.30 7.25
CA THR A 96 -3.31 10.52 6.52
C THR A 96 -2.34 10.90 5.40
N ARG A 97 -1.23 10.15 5.28
CA ARG A 97 -0.15 10.35 4.31
C ARG A 97 0.56 11.70 4.44
N THR A 98 0.75 12.18 5.66
CA THR A 98 1.29 13.53 5.94
C THR A 98 2.58 13.58 6.75
N PHE A 99 3.06 12.46 7.29
CA PHE A 99 4.29 12.45 8.10
C PHE A 99 5.54 12.21 7.25
N TYR A 100 6.60 12.97 7.51
CA TYR A 100 7.85 12.91 6.74
C TYR A 100 9.11 12.97 7.63
N GLY A 101 8.97 12.63 8.91
CA GLY A 101 10.04 12.67 9.91
C GLY A 101 9.91 13.84 10.89
N THR A 102 10.75 13.82 11.92
CA THR A 102 10.69 14.75 13.08
C THR A 102 11.75 15.86 13.05
N GLY A 103 12.77 15.72 12.21
CA GLY A 103 13.89 16.66 12.12
C GLY A 103 13.58 17.88 11.26
N PRO A 104 14.22 19.05 11.53
CA PRO A 104 14.18 20.15 10.58
C PRO A 104 14.81 19.70 9.26
N ILE A 105 14.27 20.15 8.14
CA ILE A 105 14.96 20.03 6.86
C ILE A 105 16.25 20.84 6.99
N SER A 106 17.39 20.17 6.82
CA SER A 106 18.71 20.80 6.87
C SER A 106 18.85 21.85 5.76
N ASP A 107 19.28 23.06 6.13
CA ASP A 107 19.69 24.09 5.16
C ASP A 107 21.00 23.73 4.44
N THR A 108 21.75 22.76 4.97
CA THR A 108 22.94 22.23 4.29
C THR A 108 22.49 21.18 3.27
N PRO A 109 22.89 21.32 1.98
CA PRO A 109 22.59 20.32 0.97
C PRO A 109 23.09 18.93 1.38
N PRO A 110 22.31 17.86 1.14
CA PRO A 110 22.73 16.51 1.47
C PRO A 110 23.97 16.10 0.65
N THR A 111 24.84 15.30 1.26
CA THR A 111 25.96 14.64 0.58
C THR A 111 25.75 13.13 0.58
N GLN A 112 26.22 12.45 -0.48
CA GLN A 112 26.13 10.99 -0.56
C GLN A 112 27.04 10.36 0.50
N GLN A 113 26.46 9.70 1.51
CA GLN A 113 27.22 8.96 2.54
C GLN A 113 27.64 7.58 2.04
N TRP A 114 26.69 6.86 1.43
CA TRP A 114 26.88 5.54 0.85
C TRP A 114 26.00 5.39 -0.39
N ARG A 115 26.19 4.29 -1.13
CA ARG A 115 25.35 3.89 -2.26
C ARG A 115 25.01 2.41 -2.09
N PHE A 116 23.75 2.07 -2.31
CA PHE A 116 23.28 0.71 -2.30
C PHE A 116 22.36 0.44 -3.51
N PRO A 117 22.51 -0.72 -4.18
CA PRO A 117 23.73 -1.51 -4.26
C PRO A 117 24.77 -0.80 -5.16
N ASP A 118 25.92 -1.43 -5.40
CA ASP A 118 26.91 -0.91 -6.36
C ASP A 118 26.38 -0.79 -7.79
N LYS A 119 25.32 -1.53 -8.12
CA LYS A 119 24.67 -1.58 -9.44
C LYS A 119 23.22 -1.14 -9.34
N ALA A 120 22.65 -0.76 -10.48
CA ALA A 120 21.21 -0.48 -10.55
C ALA A 120 20.41 -1.76 -10.20
N MET A 121 19.35 -1.57 -9.39
CA MET A 121 18.36 -2.61 -9.11
C MET A 121 17.46 -2.74 -10.33
N SER A 122 17.74 -3.73 -11.16
CA SER A 122 17.11 -3.89 -12.46
C SER A 122 16.54 -5.29 -12.67
N GLY A 123 15.40 -5.34 -13.36
CA GLY A 123 14.68 -6.58 -13.65
C GLY A 123 13.80 -6.44 -14.88
N LEU A 124 13.52 -7.58 -15.52
CA LEU A 124 12.53 -7.69 -16.58
C LEU A 124 11.16 -7.94 -15.98
N SER A 125 10.15 -7.21 -16.45
CA SER A 125 8.77 -7.42 -16.07
C SER A 125 7.84 -7.22 -17.28
N PRO A 126 6.84 -8.09 -17.48
CA PRO A 126 5.97 -8.06 -18.64
C PRO A 126 5.04 -6.84 -18.62
N VAL A 127 4.90 -6.15 -19.75
CA VAL A 127 3.88 -5.13 -19.98
C VAL A 127 3.08 -5.54 -21.21
N GLY A 128 1.88 -6.06 -20.98
CA GLY A 128 1.14 -6.78 -22.00
C GLY A 128 1.91 -8.04 -22.42
N ASN A 129 2.25 -8.15 -23.71
CA ASN A 129 2.97 -9.29 -24.26
C ASN A 129 4.49 -9.06 -24.41
N GLU A 130 5.02 -7.96 -23.87
CA GLU A 130 6.43 -7.57 -24.02
C GLU A 130 7.14 -7.50 -22.68
N GLU A 131 8.30 -8.12 -22.57
CA GLU A 131 9.20 -7.93 -21.42
C GLU A 131 9.86 -6.55 -21.51
N LYS A 132 9.68 -5.73 -20.46
CA LYS A 132 10.33 -4.41 -20.36
C LYS A 132 11.40 -4.43 -19.29
N TRP A 133 12.48 -3.70 -19.55
CA TRP A 133 13.58 -3.53 -18.59
C TRP A 133 13.32 -2.32 -17.70
N TRP A 134 13.26 -2.55 -16.39
CA TRP A 134 13.04 -1.52 -15.38
C TRP A 134 14.28 -1.39 -14.50
N SER A 135 14.58 -0.20 -13.98
CA SER A 135 15.76 0.04 -13.12
C SER A 135 15.51 1.13 -12.08
N GLY A 136 15.86 0.86 -10.83
CA GLY A 136 15.64 1.77 -9.70
C GLY A 136 14.49 1.31 -8.79
N THR A 137 13.82 2.29 -8.17
CA THR A 137 12.62 2.11 -7.35
C THR A 137 11.42 2.71 -8.08
N GLY A 138 10.23 2.16 -7.87
CA GLY A 138 9.02 2.68 -8.49
C GLY A 138 8.33 3.79 -7.70
N TRP A 139 7.13 4.15 -8.14
CA TRP A 139 6.22 5.00 -7.38
C TRP A 139 5.23 4.11 -6.63
N THR A 140 4.96 4.31 -5.33
CA THR A 140 5.52 5.36 -4.47
C THR A 140 6.99 5.17 -4.07
N GLY A 141 7.48 3.92 -4.03
CA GLY A 141 8.88 3.49 -3.80
C GLY A 141 9.70 4.23 -2.74
N GLN A 142 9.03 4.93 -1.82
CA GLN A 142 9.64 5.55 -0.65
C GLN A 142 10.18 4.43 0.24
N PRO A 143 11.44 4.51 0.70
CA PRO A 143 11.95 3.59 1.70
C PRO A 143 11.26 3.81 3.04
N LEU A 144 11.07 2.71 3.76
CA LEU A 144 10.80 2.71 5.19
C LEU A 144 12.10 2.97 5.93
N VAL A 145 12.02 3.69 7.05
CA VAL A 145 13.17 3.98 7.91
C VAL A 145 12.70 3.86 9.35
N HIS A 146 13.26 2.96 10.14
CA HIS A 146 12.88 2.78 11.55
C HIS A 146 14.06 2.49 12.45
N GLU A 147 13.96 2.92 13.71
CA GLU A 147 14.91 2.57 14.76
C GLU A 147 14.49 1.26 15.43
N ARG A 148 15.37 0.27 15.38
CA ARG A 148 15.19 -1.02 16.04
C ARG A 148 15.58 -0.93 17.52
N ASP A 149 15.11 -1.90 18.31
CA ASP A 149 15.42 -2.02 19.75
C ASP A 149 16.92 -2.18 20.05
N ASP A 150 17.71 -2.70 19.10
CA ASP A 150 19.16 -2.82 19.20
C ASP A 150 19.93 -1.55 18.82
N GLY A 151 19.22 -0.46 18.49
CA GLY A 151 19.78 0.85 18.14
C GLY A 151 20.19 0.98 16.67
N ILE A 152 19.94 -0.02 15.82
CA ILE A 152 20.17 0.07 14.38
C ILE A 152 19.00 0.81 13.73
N THR A 153 19.30 1.86 12.97
CA THR A 153 18.32 2.44 12.04
C THR A 153 18.32 1.62 10.75
N GLU A 154 17.24 0.90 10.50
CA GLU A 154 17.09 0.04 9.32
C GLU A 154 16.26 0.74 8.24
N VAL A 155 16.71 0.60 7.00
CA VAL A 155 16.04 1.05 5.78
C VAL A 155 15.48 -0.16 5.04
N ILE A 156 14.18 -0.19 4.77
CA ILE A 156 13.49 -1.28 4.07
C ILE A 156 12.81 -0.74 2.82
N PHE A 157 13.03 -1.36 1.66
CA PHE A 157 12.41 -0.91 0.42
C PHE A 157 12.35 -2.00 -0.64
N GLY A 158 11.32 -1.94 -1.48
CA GLY A 158 11.23 -2.73 -2.70
C GLY A 158 11.84 -2.02 -3.89
N ALA A 159 12.29 -2.79 -4.89
CA ALA A 159 12.89 -2.26 -6.09
C ALA A 159 12.56 -3.08 -7.35
N TYR A 160 13.03 -2.58 -8.50
CA TYR A 160 12.82 -3.18 -9.81
C TYR A 160 13.71 -4.39 -10.11
N ASP A 161 14.59 -4.80 -9.20
CA ASP A 161 15.25 -6.11 -9.25
C ASP A 161 14.42 -7.23 -8.60
N LYS A 162 13.13 -6.96 -8.32
CA LYS A 162 12.12 -7.89 -7.77
C LYS A 162 12.31 -8.23 -6.29
N LYS A 163 13.09 -7.42 -5.58
CA LYS A 163 13.50 -7.72 -4.21
C LYS A 163 13.07 -6.66 -3.20
N ILE A 164 12.84 -7.12 -1.97
CA ILE A 164 12.85 -6.29 -0.77
C ILE A 164 14.26 -6.30 -0.19
N HIS A 165 14.81 -5.12 0.05
CA HIS A 165 16.13 -4.88 0.61
C HIS A 165 16.03 -4.40 2.06
N PHE A 166 17.04 -4.74 2.85
CA PHE A 166 17.16 -4.38 4.28
C PHE A 166 18.58 -3.87 4.53
N VAL A 167 18.71 -2.59 4.83
CA VAL A 167 19.99 -1.87 4.81
C VAL A 167 20.17 -1.06 6.07
N ASP A 168 21.38 -1.06 6.63
CA ASP A 168 21.76 -0.19 7.74
C ASP A 168 21.87 1.26 7.24
N ALA A 169 21.13 2.19 7.86
CA ALA A 169 21.09 3.58 7.42
C ALA A 169 22.43 4.31 7.61
N ALA A 170 23.27 3.88 8.56
CA ALA A 170 24.55 4.51 8.84
C ALA A 170 25.64 4.06 7.86
N SER A 171 25.68 2.77 7.52
CA SER A 171 26.77 2.19 6.69
C SER A 171 26.38 1.91 5.24
N GLY A 172 25.09 1.72 4.94
CA GLY A 172 24.63 1.20 3.65
C GLY A 172 24.86 -0.31 3.49
N GLU A 173 25.27 -1.01 4.56
CA GLU A 173 25.47 -2.46 4.53
C GLU A 173 24.15 -3.22 4.66
N ARG A 174 24.12 -4.40 4.07
CA ARG A 174 22.97 -5.30 4.13
C ARG A 174 22.82 -5.88 5.54
N LEU A 175 21.63 -5.75 6.11
CA LEU A 175 21.31 -6.28 7.45
C LEU A 175 20.85 -7.75 7.44
N ARG A 176 20.18 -8.18 6.36
CA ARG A 176 19.69 -9.55 6.15
C ARG A 176 19.55 -9.89 4.65
N PRO A 177 19.39 -11.16 4.27
CA PRO A 177 19.15 -11.53 2.87
C PRO A 177 17.99 -10.76 2.24
N ASP A 178 18.08 -10.50 0.94
CA ASP A 178 16.96 -9.97 0.17
C ASP A 178 15.79 -10.97 0.16
N TYR A 179 14.57 -10.46 0.15
CA TYR A 179 13.39 -11.28 -0.13
C TYR A 179 12.93 -11.11 -1.57
N ASP A 180 12.79 -12.21 -2.32
CA ASP A 180 12.33 -12.21 -3.71
C ASP A 180 10.79 -12.20 -3.78
N MET A 181 10.24 -11.14 -4.37
CA MET A 181 8.80 -10.94 -4.52
C MET A 181 8.24 -11.56 -5.81
N GLY A 182 9.07 -12.16 -6.67
CA GLY A 182 8.67 -12.78 -7.93
C GLY A 182 8.58 -11.82 -9.12
N ASP A 183 8.20 -10.57 -8.87
CA ASP A 183 8.28 -9.49 -9.85
C ASP A 183 8.59 -8.12 -9.22
N ILE A 184 8.76 -7.10 -10.05
CA ILE A 184 9.19 -5.76 -9.65
C ILE A 184 8.22 -5.13 -8.67
N ILE A 185 8.75 -4.36 -7.73
CA ILE A 185 7.96 -3.68 -6.71
C ILE A 185 7.94 -2.18 -7.04
N LYS A 186 6.73 -1.63 -7.23
CA LYS A 186 6.51 -0.19 -7.43
C LYS A 186 6.19 0.53 -6.12
N GLY A 187 5.23 -0.02 -5.36
CA GLY A 187 4.76 0.53 -4.10
C GLY A 187 5.76 0.49 -2.95
N THR A 188 5.61 1.43 -2.01
CA THR A 188 6.25 1.33 -0.70
C THR A 188 5.68 0.12 0.07
N PRO A 189 6.49 -0.70 0.76
CA PRO A 189 5.99 -1.66 1.76
C PRO A 189 5.43 -0.95 2.99
N THR A 190 4.70 -1.64 3.86
CA THR A 190 4.37 -1.14 5.22
C THR A 190 4.97 -2.08 6.25
N LEU A 191 5.83 -1.55 7.12
CA LEU A 191 6.24 -2.20 8.35
C LEU A 191 5.11 -2.02 9.36
N ASP A 192 4.80 -3.06 10.13
CA ASP A 192 3.74 -2.98 11.12
C ASP A 192 3.96 -1.80 12.08
N PRO A 193 3.02 -0.84 12.13
CA PRO A 193 3.20 0.34 12.97
C PRO A 193 3.14 0.01 14.45
N ASP A 194 2.49 -1.09 14.84
CA ASP A 194 2.27 -1.46 16.25
C ASP A 194 3.41 -2.33 16.81
N GLY A 195 4.44 -2.64 16.00
CA GLY A 195 5.66 -3.30 16.44
C GLY A 195 5.69 -4.81 16.23
N TYR A 196 4.67 -5.38 15.58
CA TYR A 196 4.78 -6.76 15.11
C TYR A 196 5.90 -6.84 14.05
N PRO A 197 6.72 -7.89 14.03
CA PRO A 197 7.79 -8.06 13.04
C PRO A 197 7.20 -8.50 11.70
N LEU A 198 6.29 -7.71 11.13
CA LEU A 198 5.53 -7.99 9.91
C LEU A 198 5.75 -6.89 8.88
N LEU A 199 5.89 -7.30 7.62
CA LEU A 199 5.93 -6.43 6.45
C LEU A 199 4.76 -6.75 5.51
N TYR A 200 3.97 -5.74 5.18
CA TYR A 200 2.83 -5.80 4.26
C TYR A 200 3.23 -5.23 2.92
N THR A 201 3.20 -6.01 1.85
CA THR A 201 3.69 -5.54 0.55
C THR A 201 3.07 -6.26 -0.63
N GLY A 202 2.88 -5.52 -1.72
CA GLY A 202 2.58 -6.03 -3.05
C GLY A 202 3.77 -5.93 -4.00
N SER A 203 3.58 -6.42 -5.21
CA SER A 203 4.46 -6.24 -6.37
C SER A 203 3.66 -6.50 -7.65
N ARG A 204 4.33 -6.57 -8.81
CA ARG A 204 3.73 -7.08 -10.05
C ARG A 204 3.62 -8.61 -10.11
N ASP A 205 4.06 -9.32 -9.05
CA ASP A 205 3.62 -10.69 -8.79
C ASP A 205 2.16 -10.61 -8.34
N PRO A 206 1.26 -11.51 -8.75
CA PRO A 206 -0.17 -11.31 -8.55
C PRO A 206 -0.64 -11.57 -7.12
N ARG A 207 0.26 -11.51 -6.14
CA ARG A 207 0.02 -11.77 -4.72
C ARG A 207 0.44 -10.57 -3.86
N PHE A 208 -0.51 -10.05 -3.10
CA PHE A 208 -0.22 -9.23 -1.93
C PHE A 208 0.22 -10.15 -0.78
N ARG A 209 1.24 -9.77 -0.01
CA ARG A 209 1.88 -10.66 0.97
C ARG A 209 2.03 -10.02 2.34
N ILE A 210 1.99 -10.87 3.36
CA ILE A 210 2.47 -10.58 4.70
C ILE A 210 3.73 -11.41 4.92
N LEU A 211 4.83 -10.73 5.23
CA LEU A 211 6.14 -11.34 5.49
C LEU A 211 6.48 -11.17 6.97
N ALA A 212 6.96 -12.23 7.61
CA ALA A 212 7.50 -12.18 8.97
C ALA A 212 9.01 -11.90 8.95
N LEU A 213 9.47 -11.12 9.94
CA LEU A 213 10.82 -10.57 10.06
C LEU A 213 11.57 -11.05 11.32
N ASP A 214 10.98 -11.95 12.10
CA ASP A 214 11.43 -12.44 13.42
C ASP A 214 12.23 -13.74 13.40
N GLY A 215 12.40 -14.36 12.22
CA GLY A 215 13.30 -15.50 12.02
C GLY A 215 14.68 -15.10 11.48
N ASP A 216 15.53 -16.11 11.28
CA ASP A 216 16.84 -15.97 10.61
C ASP A 216 16.70 -15.44 9.17
N GLU A 217 15.59 -15.79 8.51
CA GLU A 217 15.24 -15.36 7.17
C GLU A 217 13.81 -14.81 7.13
N VAL A 218 13.60 -13.82 6.25
CA VAL A 218 12.27 -13.29 5.96
C VAL A 218 11.46 -14.38 5.25
N HIS A 219 10.24 -14.63 5.73
CA HIS A 219 9.38 -15.66 5.17
C HIS A 219 7.93 -15.19 5.04
N GLU A 220 7.22 -15.73 4.05
CA GLU A 220 5.81 -15.44 3.82
C GLU A 220 4.96 -16.20 4.84
N VAL A 221 4.09 -15.48 5.57
CA VAL A 221 3.13 -16.07 6.51
C VAL A 221 1.70 -16.05 5.97
N TRP A 222 1.42 -15.20 4.97
CA TRP A 222 0.12 -15.14 4.30
C TRP A 222 0.22 -14.41 2.96
N SER A 223 -0.69 -14.72 2.02
CA SER A 223 -0.87 -13.94 0.80
C SER A 223 -2.30 -13.93 0.27
N LEU A 224 -2.63 -12.88 -0.50
CA LEU A 224 -3.88 -12.71 -1.25
C LEU A 224 -3.59 -12.57 -2.74
N HIS A 225 -4.10 -13.51 -3.53
CA HIS A 225 -3.99 -13.42 -4.97
C HIS A 225 -4.99 -12.40 -5.52
N ALA A 226 -4.58 -11.57 -6.47
CA ALA A 226 -5.44 -10.62 -7.20
C ALA A 226 -6.65 -11.27 -7.91
N LYS A 227 -6.62 -12.59 -8.15
CA LYS A 227 -7.70 -13.40 -8.75
C LYS A 227 -8.61 -14.05 -7.70
N SER A 228 -8.48 -13.67 -6.43
CA SER A 228 -9.49 -13.98 -5.39
C SER A 228 -10.85 -13.35 -5.69
N VAL A 229 -10.88 -12.39 -6.60
CA VAL A 229 -12.05 -11.69 -7.13
C VAL A 229 -12.04 -11.70 -8.66
N GLU A 230 -13.19 -11.42 -9.26
CA GLU A 230 -13.29 -11.17 -10.71
C GLU A 230 -12.77 -9.75 -11.01
N GLY A 231 -11.44 -9.62 -11.15
CA GLY A 231 -10.76 -8.36 -11.44
C GLY A 231 -11.00 -7.82 -12.86
N MET A 232 -11.00 -6.50 -13.02
CA MET A 232 -11.28 -5.83 -14.30
C MET A 232 -10.03 -5.48 -15.10
N TRP A 233 -8.93 -5.06 -14.49
CA TRP A 233 -7.79 -4.49 -15.21
C TRP A 233 -6.56 -5.40 -15.18
N ASN A 234 -5.63 -5.21 -14.24
CA ASN A 234 -4.36 -5.93 -14.13
C ASN A 234 -4.34 -6.85 -12.89
N ASP A 235 -3.27 -7.57 -12.60
CA ASP A 235 -3.14 -8.35 -11.36
C ASP A 235 -2.03 -7.89 -10.40
N ASP A 236 -1.48 -6.69 -10.64
CA ASP A 236 -0.42 -6.06 -9.84
C ASP A 236 -0.96 -5.45 -8.52
N TRP A 237 -0.06 -5.26 -7.55
CA TRP A 237 -0.34 -4.66 -6.24
C TRP A 237 0.63 -3.51 -5.93
N ASP A 238 0.32 -2.33 -6.45
CA ASP A 238 1.22 -1.17 -6.40
C ASP A 238 0.90 -0.15 -5.30
N SER A 239 -0.34 -0.16 -4.78
CA SER A 239 -0.73 0.67 -3.64
C SER A 239 0.06 0.29 -2.38
N ASN A 240 0.57 1.27 -1.63
CA ASN A 240 1.07 1.02 -0.28
C ASN A 240 -0.10 0.74 0.68
N PRO A 241 -0.14 -0.42 1.36
CA PRO A 241 -1.20 -0.74 2.33
C PRO A 241 -1.11 0.18 3.55
N VAL A 242 -2.25 0.58 4.11
CA VAL A 242 -2.30 1.32 5.38
C VAL A 242 -2.82 0.42 6.49
N VAL A 243 -2.16 0.46 7.64
CA VAL A 243 -2.54 -0.30 8.84
C VAL A 243 -3.02 0.67 9.91
N VAL A 244 -4.26 0.48 10.37
CA VAL A 244 -4.89 1.21 11.47
C VAL A 244 -5.34 0.18 12.49
N ASP A 245 -4.62 0.09 13.61
CA ASP A 245 -4.81 -0.99 14.57
C ASP A 245 -4.75 -2.35 13.86
N ASP A 246 -5.71 -3.26 14.08
CA ASP A 246 -5.72 -4.59 13.46
C ASP A 246 -6.34 -4.65 12.06
N MET A 247 -6.58 -3.49 11.43
CA MET A 247 -7.17 -3.39 10.10
C MET A 247 -6.13 -2.93 9.07
N LEU A 248 -6.08 -3.62 7.95
CA LEU A 248 -5.30 -3.26 6.76
C LEU A 248 -6.23 -2.89 5.61
N TYR A 249 -5.92 -1.78 4.93
CA TYR A 249 -6.63 -1.33 3.74
C TYR A 249 -5.70 -1.20 2.55
N VAL A 250 -6.10 -1.76 1.41
CA VAL A 250 -5.26 -1.79 0.20
C VAL A 250 -6.10 -1.85 -1.08
N GLY A 251 -5.64 -1.15 -2.12
CA GLY A 251 -6.14 -1.27 -3.48
C GLY A 251 -5.29 -2.20 -4.34
N GLY A 252 -5.91 -2.88 -5.30
CA GLY A 252 -5.21 -3.66 -6.31
C GLY A 252 -5.41 -3.07 -7.71
N GLU A 253 -4.44 -3.29 -8.60
CA GLU A 253 -4.62 -2.94 -10.02
C GLU A 253 -5.68 -3.81 -10.71
N ASN A 254 -6.17 -4.85 -10.04
CA ASN A 254 -7.34 -5.63 -10.43
C ASN A 254 -8.66 -4.85 -10.35
N SER A 255 -8.60 -3.57 -9.98
CA SER A 255 -9.75 -2.66 -9.83
C SER A 255 -10.61 -2.97 -8.62
N TRP A 256 -10.05 -3.60 -7.60
CA TRP A 256 -10.74 -3.86 -6.33
C TRP A 256 -10.03 -3.18 -5.17
N TRP A 257 -10.81 -2.82 -4.16
CA TRP A 257 -10.32 -2.32 -2.88
C TRP A 257 -10.72 -3.28 -1.76
N PHE A 258 -9.84 -3.48 -0.79
CA PHE A 258 -9.95 -4.51 0.24
C PHE A 258 -9.75 -3.93 1.64
N ALA A 259 -10.57 -4.39 2.59
CA ALA A 259 -10.37 -4.25 4.02
C ALA A 259 -10.11 -5.63 4.63
N ILE A 260 -9.00 -5.76 5.34
CA ILE A 260 -8.49 -7.04 5.84
C ILE A 260 -8.24 -6.90 7.33
N LYS A 261 -8.93 -7.70 8.13
CA LYS A 261 -8.62 -7.84 9.55
C LYS A 261 -7.43 -8.77 9.70
N LEU A 262 -6.36 -8.31 10.32
CA LEU A 262 -5.08 -9.02 10.31
C LEU A 262 -5.05 -10.17 11.34
N ASN A 263 -5.75 -10.02 12.47
CA ASN A 263 -5.74 -10.96 13.59
C ASN A 263 -4.30 -11.35 13.98
N ARG A 264 -3.47 -10.33 14.26
CA ARG A 264 -2.06 -10.50 14.60
C ARG A 264 -1.89 -11.04 16.01
N GLY A 265 -0.85 -11.84 16.23
CA GLY A 265 -0.54 -12.41 17.53
C GLY A 265 0.87 -12.98 17.59
N TYR A 266 1.14 -13.72 18.65
CA TYR A 266 2.37 -14.50 18.81
C TYR A 266 2.00 -15.91 19.24
N ASP A 267 2.78 -16.89 18.78
CA ASP A 267 2.70 -18.27 19.26
C ASP A 267 3.47 -18.47 20.58
N ASP A 268 3.47 -19.70 21.08
CA ASP A 268 4.13 -20.07 22.34
C ASP A 268 5.67 -19.94 22.28
N ASP A 269 6.26 -19.93 21.07
CA ASP A 269 7.70 -19.75 20.84
C ASP A 269 8.08 -18.27 20.66
N GLY A 270 7.08 -17.37 20.67
CA GLY A 270 7.26 -15.93 20.51
C GLY A 270 7.40 -15.49 19.05
N MET A 271 7.07 -16.36 18.09
CA MET A 271 7.03 -16.02 16.66
C MET A 271 5.69 -15.40 16.32
N VAL A 272 5.70 -14.46 15.38
CA VAL A 272 4.51 -13.74 14.95
C VAL A 272 3.56 -14.66 14.20
N THR A 273 2.27 -14.54 14.52
CA THR A 273 1.19 -15.25 13.84
C THR A 273 0.21 -14.25 13.24
N VAL A 274 -0.38 -14.60 12.10
CA VAL A 274 -1.49 -13.85 11.51
C VAL A 274 -2.62 -14.81 11.13
N ALA A 275 -3.86 -14.34 11.21
CA ALA A 275 -5.02 -15.04 10.67
C ALA A 275 -5.89 -14.07 9.85
N PRO A 276 -5.38 -13.56 8.70
CA PRO A 276 -6.04 -12.48 8.00
C PRO A 276 -7.40 -12.90 7.43
N GLU A 277 -8.39 -12.04 7.58
CA GLU A 277 -9.73 -12.19 7.04
C GLU A 277 -10.10 -10.98 6.18
N VAL A 278 -10.45 -11.21 4.92
CA VAL A 278 -11.03 -10.16 4.07
C VAL A 278 -12.47 -9.92 4.54
N VAL A 279 -12.65 -8.93 5.41
CA VAL A 279 -13.96 -8.61 5.99
C VAL A 279 -14.83 -7.80 5.04
N PHE A 280 -14.22 -7.03 4.14
CA PHE A 280 -14.93 -6.29 3.10
C PHE A 280 -14.06 -6.12 1.84
N GLN A 281 -14.71 -6.09 0.69
CA GLN A 281 -14.09 -5.80 -0.59
C GLN A 281 -15.13 -5.18 -1.55
N MET A 282 -14.69 -4.29 -2.43
CA MET A 282 -15.59 -3.65 -3.40
C MET A 282 -14.90 -3.39 -4.74
N PRO A 283 -15.65 -3.39 -5.86
CA PRO A 283 -15.14 -2.89 -7.13
C PRO A 283 -14.89 -1.39 -7.05
N ALA A 284 -13.77 -0.96 -7.62
CA ALA A 284 -13.33 0.44 -7.66
C ALA A 284 -13.93 1.23 -8.84
N TRP A 285 -14.70 0.59 -9.72
CA TRP A 285 -15.37 1.23 -10.86
C TRP A 285 -16.89 1.33 -10.69
N THR A 286 -17.54 2.07 -11.57
CA THR A 286 -19.00 2.07 -11.76
C THR A 286 -19.31 1.71 -13.21
N ASP A 287 -20.55 1.25 -13.48
CA ASP A 287 -20.99 0.97 -14.86
C ASP A 287 -20.89 2.22 -15.75
N GLU A 288 -21.21 3.40 -15.20
CA GLU A 288 -21.12 4.67 -15.94
C GLU A 288 -19.68 5.00 -16.35
N LEU A 289 -18.71 4.80 -15.45
CA LEU A 289 -17.30 5.02 -15.74
C LEU A 289 -16.74 3.96 -16.69
N TYR A 290 -17.18 2.70 -16.56
CA TYR A 290 -16.82 1.63 -17.47
C TYR A 290 -17.30 1.92 -18.90
N ASP A 291 -18.55 2.36 -19.05
CA ASP A 291 -19.11 2.73 -20.36
C ASP A 291 -18.36 3.92 -20.98
N LEU A 292 -17.81 4.82 -20.15
CA LEU A 292 -17.11 6.01 -20.59
C LEU A 292 -15.63 5.75 -20.94
N LEU A 293 -14.93 4.95 -20.14
CA LEU A 293 -13.46 4.81 -20.17
C LEU A 293 -12.98 3.40 -20.52
N GLY A 294 -13.85 2.40 -20.47
CA GLY A 294 -13.51 1.00 -20.65
C GLY A 294 -13.00 0.36 -19.36
N ARG A 295 -11.97 -0.48 -19.45
CA ARG A 295 -11.53 -1.34 -18.34
C ARG A 295 -10.52 -0.70 -17.38
N GLN A 296 -9.98 0.49 -17.69
CA GLN A 296 -8.84 1.06 -16.96
C GLN A 296 -9.26 1.73 -15.66
N HIS A 297 -9.42 0.93 -14.60
CA HIS A 297 -9.82 1.36 -13.25
C HIS A 297 -8.88 0.80 -12.18
N SER A 298 -7.58 0.83 -12.44
CA SER A 298 -6.53 0.39 -11.53
C SER A 298 -6.58 1.17 -10.21
N VAL A 299 -6.29 0.55 -9.07
CA VAL A 299 -6.09 1.24 -7.79
C VAL A 299 -4.59 1.20 -7.44
N GLU A 300 -3.81 2.08 -8.06
CA GLU A 300 -2.36 2.20 -7.81
C GLU A 300 -2.06 3.19 -6.68
N ASN A 301 -2.98 4.12 -6.43
CA ASN A 301 -2.83 5.09 -5.37
C ASN A 301 -2.95 4.41 -3.99
N SER A 302 -2.21 4.94 -3.02
CA SER A 302 -2.24 4.37 -1.67
C SER A 302 -3.46 4.86 -0.91
N THR A 303 -4.16 3.95 -0.22
CA THR A 303 -5.33 4.32 0.60
C THR A 303 -4.89 5.28 1.72
N ALA A 304 -5.66 6.35 1.95
CA ALA A 304 -5.50 7.26 3.08
C ALA A 304 -6.70 7.11 4.03
N VAL A 305 -6.49 7.30 5.33
CA VAL A 305 -7.54 7.16 6.35
C VAL A 305 -7.54 8.39 7.26
N PHE A 306 -8.74 8.88 7.56
CA PHE A 306 -8.98 9.94 8.54
C PHE A 306 -10.32 9.68 9.24
N ASP A 307 -10.37 9.87 10.55
CA ASP A 307 -11.46 9.40 11.41
C ASP A 307 -11.69 7.90 11.18
N GLN A 308 -12.91 7.51 10.82
CA GLN A 308 -13.26 6.16 10.34
C GLN A 308 -13.65 6.21 8.87
N LYS A 309 -12.86 6.89 8.04
CA LYS A 309 -13.12 7.04 6.60
C LYS A 309 -11.88 6.70 5.81
N ALA A 310 -11.99 5.76 4.88
CA ALA A 310 -10.94 5.47 3.90
C ALA A 310 -11.17 6.27 2.62
N TYR A 311 -10.08 6.67 1.98
CA TYR A 311 -10.07 7.35 0.70
C TYR A 311 -9.07 6.69 -0.24
N PHE A 312 -9.52 6.40 -1.46
CA PHE A 312 -8.68 5.91 -2.55
C PHE A 312 -9.17 6.49 -3.88
N ALA A 313 -8.37 6.31 -4.92
CA ALA A 313 -8.69 6.76 -6.26
C ALA A 313 -8.28 5.72 -7.30
N THR A 314 -8.63 5.97 -8.55
CA THR A 314 -8.37 5.02 -9.65
C THR A 314 -7.67 5.69 -10.82
N SER A 315 -7.03 4.89 -11.66
CA SER A 315 -6.51 5.31 -12.97
C SER A 315 -7.61 5.83 -13.92
N GLY A 316 -8.90 5.60 -13.61
CA GLY A 316 -10.05 6.17 -14.32
C GLY A 316 -10.50 7.53 -13.77
N GLY A 317 -9.81 8.06 -12.76
CA GLY A 317 -10.10 9.35 -12.13
C GLY A 317 -11.22 9.33 -11.10
N ARG A 318 -11.76 8.17 -10.73
CA ARG A 318 -12.72 8.07 -9.62
C ARG A 318 -12.00 8.27 -8.29
N VAL A 319 -12.57 9.07 -7.40
CA VAL A 319 -12.14 9.31 -6.01
C VAL A 319 -13.27 8.85 -5.11
N VAL A 320 -12.97 7.92 -4.20
CA VAL A 320 -13.97 7.23 -3.40
C VAL A 320 -13.70 7.46 -1.92
N GLY A 321 -14.73 7.80 -1.16
CA GLY A 321 -14.74 7.77 0.30
C GLY A 321 -15.61 6.64 0.82
N VAL A 322 -15.06 5.81 1.70
CA VAL A 322 -15.72 4.65 2.30
C VAL A 322 -15.81 4.83 3.81
N ASP A 323 -17.01 4.65 4.39
CA ASP A 323 -17.23 4.65 5.83
C ASP A 323 -16.77 3.31 6.43
N LEU A 324 -15.90 3.40 7.44
CA LEU A 324 -15.27 2.26 8.11
C LEU A 324 -15.89 1.93 9.47
N SER A 325 -16.90 2.68 9.93
CA SER A 325 -17.44 2.58 11.29
C SER A 325 -18.04 1.21 11.64
N ASP A 326 -18.40 0.40 10.63
CA ASP A 326 -18.92 -0.97 10.79
C ASP A 326 -18.17 -2.00 9.92
N ILE A 327 -16.92 -1.68 9.54
CA ILE A 327 -16.15 -2.46 8.56
C ILE A 327 -15.85 -3.89 9.02
N GLU A 328 -15.63 -4.10 10.32
CA GLU A 328 -15.35 -5.42 10.88
C GLU A 328 -16.56 -6.37 10.79
N ASN A 329 -17.77 -5.84 10.67
CA ASN A 329 -18.99 -6.64 10.44
C ASN A 329 -19.27 -6.84 8.94
N GLY A 330 -18.34 -6.42 8.07
CA GLY A 330 -18.45 -6.49 6.62
C GLY A 330 -19.38 -5.44 6.01
N ASN A 331 -19.65 -4.35 6.72
CA ASN A 331 -20.48 -3.25 6.25
C ASN A 331 -19.63 -2.00 6.00
N ALA A 332 -19.71 -1.47 4.78
CA ALA A 332 -19.08 -0.21 4.42
C ALA A 332 -19.96 0.53 3.42
N GLU A 333 -20.15 1.83 3.62
CA GLU A 333 -20.92 2.70 2.72
C GLU A 333 -19.97 3.61 1.93
N VAL A 334 -20.17 3.70 0.62
CA VAL A 334 -19.54 4.76 -0.18
C VAL A 334 -20.32 6.05 0.08
N PHE A 335 -19.75 6.96 0.87
CA PHE A 335 -20.37 8.25 1.21
C PHE A 335 -19.92 9.39 0.28
N PHE A 336 -18.85 9.17 -0.48
CA PHE A 336 -18.27 10.17 -1.38
C PHE A 336 -17.80 9.52 -2.69
N ASP A 337 -18.26 10.03 -3.82
CA ASP A 337 -17.84 9.57 -5.16
C ASP A 337 -17.66 10.76 -6.09
N PHE A 338 -16.40 11.12 -6.35
CA PHE A 338 -16.04 12.27 -7.16
C PHE A 338 -15.19 11.86 -8.35
N TRP A 339 -15.45 12.45 -9.51
CA TRP A 339 -14.67 12.17 -10.71
C TRP A 339 -13.71 13.31 -11.04
N MET A 340 -12.41 13.02 -11.00
CA MET A 340 -11.32 13.93 -11.41
C MET A 340 -11.22 14.09 -12.93
N GLY A 341 -11.75 13.14 -13.69
CA GLY A 341 -11.73 13.16 -15.14
C GLY A 341 -10.64 12.31 -15.78
N ASP A 342 -9.53 12.09 -15.09
CA ASP A 342 -8.40 11.33 -15.62
C ASP A 342 -7.59 10.69 -14.48
N ASP A 343 -6.56 9.94 -14.83
CA ASP A 343 -5.70 9.13 -13.96
C ASP A 343 -5.33 9.80 -12.62
N VAL A 344 -5.51 9.07 -11.51
CA VAL A 344 -5.15 9.49 -10.15
C VAL A 344 -4.32 8.39 -9.49
N ASP A 345 -3.13 8.12 -10.04
CA ASP A 345 -2.11 7.28 -9.40
C ASP A 345 -1.41 7.98 -8.21
N SER A 346 -1.49 9.31 -8.15
CA SER A 346 -0.98 10.09 -7.02
C SER A 346 -1.80 9.79 -5.77
N THR A 347 -1.10 9.47 -4.67
CA THR A 347 -1.73 9.13 -3.39
C THR A 347 -2.46 10.33 -2.78
N ILE A 348 -3.65 10.11 -2.24
CA ILE A 348 -4.43 11.15 -1.54
C ILE A 348 -3.73 11.52 -0.22
N VAL A 349 -3.70 12.83 0.11
CA VAL A 349 -3.29 13.31 1.45
C VAL A 349 -4.42 14.08 2.13
N ILE A 350 -4.45 14.07 3.46
CA ILE A 350 -5.58 14.58 4.26
C ILE A 350 -5.10 15.60 5.29
N ASP A 351 -5.76 16.76 5.39
CA ASP A 351 -5.45 17.77 6.41
C ASP A 351 -6.22 17.56 7.74
N LYS A 352 -5.98 18.45 8.71
CA LYS A 352 -6.56 18.38 10.05
C LYS A 352 -8.05 18.62 10.08
N GLU A 353 -8.57 19.31 9.07
CA GLU A 353 -9.98 19.59 8.90
C GLU A 353 -10.71 18.44 8.19
N GLY A 354 -9.98 17.43 7.69
CA GLY A 354 -10.53 16.28 6.99
C GLY A 354 -10.73 16.52 5.49
N TYR A 355 -10.22 17.62 4.93
CA TYR A 355 -10.21 17.82 3.49
C TYR A 355 -9.17 16.91 2.84
N ILE A 356 -9.53 16.40 1.66
CA ILE A 356 -8.62 15.56 0.88
C ILE A 356 -8.01 16.35 -0.27
N TYR A 357 -6.77 16.03 -0.60
CA TYR A 357 -6.01 16.64 -1.68
C TYR A 357 -5.75 15.57 -2.72
N VAL A 358 -6.22 15.82 -3.94
CA VAL A 358 -6.20 14.86 -5.03
C VAL A 358 -5.47 15.48 -6.22
N VAL A 359 -4.54 14.70 -6.79
CA VAL A 359 -3.78 15.11 -7.98
C VAL A 359 -4.09 14.15 -9.10
N ALA A 360 -4.62 14.67 -10.21
CA ALA A 360 -4.78 13.92 -11.43
C ALA A 360 -3.59 14.12 -12.36
N HIS A 361 -3.13 13.03 -12.94
CA HIS A 361 -2.35 13.01 -14.16
C HIS A 361 -3.31 13.07 -15.35
N ALA A 362 -3.15 14.08 -16.20
CA ALA A 362 -4.02 14.26 -17.34
C ALA A 362 -3.22 14.13 -18.63
N ASP A 363 -3.45 12.99 -19.29
CA ASP A 363 -2.75 12.56 -20.50
C ASP A 363 -3.00 13.53 -21.65
N HIS A 364 -1.94 14.02 -22.31
CA HIS A 364 -2.09 14.92 -23.45
C HIS A 364 -2.78 14.33 -24.66
N GLU A 365 -2.78 13.01 -24.78
CA GLU A 365 -3.32 12.33 -25.94
C GLU A 365 -4.87 12.44 -26.00
N LYS A 366 -5.51 12.79 -24.88
CA LYS A 366 -6.96 12.98 -24.78
C LYS A 366 -7.36 14.38 -25.25
N THR A 367 -7.24 14.66 -26.55
CA THR A 367 -7.73 15.94 -27.08
C THR A 367 -9.27 15.94 -27.26
N ASN A 368 -9.96 16.64 -26.37
CA ASN A 368 -11.38 17.03 -26.47
C ASN A 368 -12.45 15.94 -26.24
N ASN A 369 -12.10 14.84 -25.58
CA ASN A 369 -13.08 13.87 -25.06
C ASN A 369 -13.69 14.34 -23.71
N THR A 370 -14.61 13.56 -23.14
CA THR A 370 -15.29 13.90 -21.88
C THR A 370 -14.33 14.00 -20.70
N ALA A 371 -13.39 13.06 -20.56
CA ALA A 371 -12.32 13.07 -19.56
C ALA A 371 -11.51 14.37 -19.58
N ALA A 372 -11.00 14.76 -20.75
CA ALA A 372 -10.21 15.97 -20.91
C ALA A 372 -11.00 17.28 -20.71
N ARG A 373 -12.32 17.27 -20.94
CA ARG A 373 -13.18 18.39 -20.53
C ARG A 373 -13.31 18.45 -19.01
N ARG A 374 -13.56 17.30 -18.38
CA ARG A 374 -13.68 17.20 -16.93
C ARG A 374 -12.44 17.72 -16.21
N VAL A 375 -11.24 17.29 -16.62
CA VAL A 375 -9.98 17.78 -16.04
C VAL A 375 -9.87 19.31 -16.11
N ARG A 376 -10.31 19.95 -17.19
CA ARG A 376 -10.28 21.43 -17.28
C ARG A 376 -11.31 22.08 -16.34
N ASP A 377 -12.44 21.43 -16.15
CA ASP A 377 -13.50 21.92 -15.27
C ASP A 377 -13.08 21.81 -13.79
N VAL A 378 -12.37 20.75 -13.40
CA VAL A 378 -11.98 20.50 -12.00
C VAL A 378 -10.55 20.89 -11.64
N GLY A 379 -9.63 20.99 -12.60
CA GLY A 379 -8.20 21.21 -12.38
C GLY A 379 -7.42 19.90 -12.16
N GLN A 380 -6.09 19.98 -12.11
CA GLN A 380 -5.23 18.81 -11.89
C GLN A 380 -4.85 18.59 -10.44
N LEU A 381 -4.89 19.62 -9.60
CA LEU A 381 -4.77 19.50 -8.14
C LEU A 381 -5.97 20.17 -7.50
N VAL A 382 -6.70 19.43 -6.66
CA VAL A 382 -7.89 19.92 -5.97
C VAL A 382 -7.84 19.61 -4.50
N LYS A 383 -8.38 20.54 -3.72
CA LYS A 383 -8.82 20.31 -2.34
C LYS A 383 -10.32 20.07 -2.34
N LEU A 384 -10.75 18.92 -1.81
CA LEU A 384 -12.15 18.49 -1.78
C LEU A 384 -12.70 18.46 -0.36
N ASP A 385 -13.91 19.00 -0.18
CA ASP A 385 -14.76 18.87 1.00
C ASP A 385 -15.64 17.64 0.87
N THR A 386 -15.28 16.57 1.59
CA THR A 386 -15.99 15.29 1.54
C THR A 386 -17.26 15.26 2.38
N SER A 387 -17.58 16.35 3.09
CA SER A 387 -18.89 16.54 3.74
C SER A 387 -19.99 16.95 2.75
N ILE A 388 -19.59 17.43 1.57
CA ILE A 388 -20.49 17.76 0.47
C ILE A 388 -20.65 16.49 -0.38
N PRO A 389 -21.87 15.92 -0.49
CA PRO A 389 -22.10 14.73 -1.29
C PRO A 389 -21.68 14.93 -2.74
N SER A 390 -21.13 13.88 -3.34
CA SER A 390 -20.86 13.78 -4.76
C SER A 390 -21.34 12.44 -5.26
N ASP A 391 -22.24 12.46 -6.25
CA ASP A 391 -22.89 11.30 -6.84
C ASP A 391 -23.02 11.41 -8.37
N SER A 392 -22.36 12.40 -8.98
CA SER A 392 -22.39 12.64 -10.42
C SER A 392 -21.01 13.00 -10.96
N LEU A 393 -20.70 12.47 -12.14
CA LEU A 393 -19.50 12.80 -12.91
C LEU A 393 -19.35 14.29 -13.23
N THR A 394 -20.40 15.10 -13.08
CA THR A 394 -20.38 16.53 -13.38
C THR A 394 -20.33 17.42 -12.14
N ASN A 395 -20.51 16.87 -10.94
CA ASN A 395 -20.56 17.66 -9.70
C ASN A 395 -19.21 18.35 -9.44
N VAL A 396 -19.23 19.63 -9.09
CA VAL A 396 -18.04 20.43 -8.71
C VAL A 396 -18.18 21.07 -7.34
N ASP A 397 -19.31 20.89 -6.67
CA ASP A 397 -19.62 21.51 -5.37
C ASP A 397 -18.64 21.12 -4.26
N PRO A 398 -18.08 19.88 -4.21
CA PRO A 398 -17.05 19.54 -3.23
C PRO A 398 -15.73 20.29 -3.38
N ILE A 399 -15.49 21.00 -4.51
CA ILE A 399 -14.20 21.67 -4.74
C ILE A 399 -14.10 22.92 -3.86
N VAL A 400 -13.19 22.90 -2.88
CA VAL A 400 -12.83 24.06 -2.07
C VAL A 400 -11.97 25.02 -2.88
N TRP A 401 -10.95 24.48 -3.55
CA TRP A 401 -10.15 25.18 -4.53
C TRP A 401 -9.51 24.18 -5.50
N LYS A 402 -9.08 24.70 -6.65
CA LYS A 402 -8.35 23.96 -7.67
C LYS A 402 -7.12 24.71 -8.16
N LEU A 403 -6.14 23.95 -8.65
CA LEU A 403 -4.96 24.45 -9.33
C LEU A 403 -4.80 23.75 -10.68
N ASP A 404 -4.59 24.55 -11.72
CA ASP A 404 -4.21 24.04 -13.02
C ASP A 404 -2.70 23.75 -13.03
N ILE A 405 -2.32 22.54 -13.40
CA ILE A 405 -0.91 22.13 -13.56
C ILE A 405 -0.67 21.93 -15.06
N PRO A 406 -0.38 23.02 -15.80
CA PRO A 406 -0.17 22.93 -17.23
C PRO A 406 1.13 22.21 -17.53
N ALA A 407 1.10 21.52 -18.64
CA ALA A 407 2.24 20.83 -19.19
C ALA A 407 3.38 21.75 -19.62
N ALA A 408 4.60 21.27 -19.37
CA ALA A 408 5.73 21.68 -20.21
C ALA A 408 5.52 21.18 -21.65
N ARG A 409 6.05 21.89 -22.64
CA ARG A 409 5.83 21.59 -24.06
C ARG A 409 6.18 20.12 -24.38
N GLY A 410 5.16 19.31 -24.70
CA GLY A 410 5.31 17.90 -25.10
C GLY A 410 5.43 16.89 -23.94
N GLN A 411 4.93 17.22 -22.75
CA GLN A 411 4.92 16.39 -21.53
C GLN A 411 3.55 16.46 -20.89
N ASP A 412 2.99 15.39 -20.33
CA ASP A 412 1.65 15.34 -19.68
C ASP A 412 1.32 16.45 -18.67
N THR A 413 0.03 16.78 -18.53
CA THR A 413 -0.44 17.76 -17.52
C THR A 413 -0.63 17.07 -16.18
N GLY A 414 -0.59 17.83 -15.09
CA GLY A 414 -0.75 17.26 -13.76
C GLY A 414 0.57 16.79 -13.14
N ALA A 415 0.46 15.87 -12.18
CA ALA A 415 1.60 15.30 -11.48
C ALA A 415 1.38 13.80 -11.22
N TRP A 416 2.46 13.04 -11.33
CA TRP A 416 2.53 11.60 -11.04
C TRP A 416 2.84 11.28 -9.58
N ALA A 417 3.03 12.32 -8.75
CA ALA A 417 3.43 12.18 -7.36
C ALA A 417 2.81 13.26 -6.47
N THR A 418 2.58 12.91 -5.20
CA THR A 418 2.00 13.77 -4.15
C THR A 418 3.04 14.44 -3.27
#